data_AF-W2CWT8-F1
#
_entry.id   AF-W2CWT8-F1
#
_cell.length_a   1.000
_cell.length_b   1.000
_cell.length_c   1.000
_cell.angle_alpha   90.00
_cell.angle_beta   90.00
_cell.angle_gamma   90.00
#
_symmetry.space_group_name_H-M   'P 1'
#
loop_
_entity.id
_entity.type
_entity.pdbx_description
1 polymer ?
#
loop_
_entity_poly.entity_id
_entity_poly.type
_entity_poly.pdbx_seq_one_letter_code
_entity_poly.pdbx_strand_id
1 'polypeptide(L)'
;TQLFGVNLPAISKHLKNIFEEDELEINSTVSKMEIVQNEGGREVKRSIDFYNLDAIISVGYRVSSQKATRFRQWATKVLNEYIRKGFVMDDER
;
A
#
# COMPACT_ATOMS: atom_id res chain seq x y z
N THR A 1 -10.37 -10.32 -4.22
CA THR A 1 -9.20 -9.51 -4.60
C THR A 1 -8.05 -9.82 -3.65
N GLN A 2 -6.87 -10.20 -4.15
CA GLN A 2 -5.70 -10.53 -3.31
C GLN A 2 -4.53 -9.63 -3.71
N LEU A 3 -4.11 -8.73 -2.82
CA LEU A 3 -2.94 -7.86 -3.02
C LEU A 3 -1.68 -8.73 -3.04
N PHE A 4 -0.81 -8.56 -4.04
CA PHE A 4 0.40 -9.38 -4.27
C PHE A 4 0.17 -10.90 -4.27
N GLY A 5 -1.05 -11.38 -4.52
CA GLY A 5 -1.35 -12.82 -4.53
C GLY A 5 -1.22 -13.48 -3.15
N VAL A 6 -1.37 -12.72 -2.07
CA VAL A 6 -1.45 -13.25 -0.71
C VAL A 6 -2.84 -13.00 -0.11
N ASN A 7 -3.17 -13.80 0.89
CA ASN A 7 -4.47 -13.73 1.55
C ASN A 7 -4.61 -12.45 2.38
N LEU A 8 -5.85 -11.96 2.51
CA LEU A 8 -6.18 -10.76 3.28
C LEU A 8 -5.63 -10.77 4.72
N PRO A 9 -5.69 -11.89 5.50
CA PRO A 9 -5.14 -11.92 6.85
C PRO A 9 -3.63 -11.67 6.91
N ALA A 10 -2.88 -12.10 5.88
CA ALA A 10 -1.44 -11.86 5.82
C ALA A 10 -1.15 -10.37 5.55
N ILE A 11 -1.91 -9.74 4.66
CA ILE A 11 -1.82 -8.29 4.42
C ILE A 11 -2.15 -7.50 5.68
N SER A 12 -3.24 -7.85 6.37
CA SER A 12 -3.62 -7.19 7.63
C SER A 12 -2.55 -7.35 8.72
N LYS A 13 -1.89 -8.51 8.79
CA LYS A 13 -0.75 -8.72 9.69
C LYS A 13 0.43 -7.81 9.33
N HIS A 14 0.79 -7.70 8.06
CA HIS A 14 1.87 -6.82 7.63
C HIS A 14 1.57 -5.36 7.93
N LEU A 15 0.35 -4.89 7.66
CA LEU A 15 -0.09 -3.52 7.97
C LEU A 15 0.00 -3.24 9.47
N LYS A 16 -0.48 -4.16 10.30
CA LYS A 16 -0.37 -4.03 11.76
C LYS A 16 1.08 -3.83 12.20
N ASN A 17 1.99 -4.67 11.72
CA ASN A 17 3.41 -4.56 12.05
C ASN A 17 4.04 -3.24 11.53
N ILE A 18 3.67 -2.79 10.34
CA ILE A 18 4.15 -1.50 9.78
C ILE A 18 3.79 -0.34 10.72
N PHE A 19 2.57 -0.34 11.25
CA PHE A 19 2.11 0.67 12.20
C PHE A 19 2.72 0.52 13.59
N GLU A 20 2.95 -0.71 14.07
CA GLU A 20 3.62 -0.97 15.36
C GLU A 20 5.11 -0.61 15.34
N GLU A 21 5.74 -0.64 14.17
CA GLU A 21 7.15 -0.26 13.97
C GLU A 21 7.31 1.23 13.65
N ASP A 22 6.23 2.03 13.72
CA ASP A 22 6.19 3.46 13.36
C ASP A 22 6.75 3.76 11.96
N GLU A 23 6.73 2.79 11.03
CA GLU A 23 7.15 3.02 9.64
C GLU A 23 6.14 3.92 8.92
N LEU A 24 4.85 3.79 9.24
CA LEU A 24 3.78 4.64 8.74
C LEU A 24 2.86 5.06 9.89
N GLU A 25 2.30 6.27 9.81
CA GLU A 25 1.24 6.70 10.73
C GLU A 25 -0.13 6.28 10.19
N ILE A 26 -0.95 5.63 11.03
CA ILE A 26 -2.30 5.18 10.65
C ILE A 26 -3.15 6.32 10.08
N ASN A 27 -3.10 7.51 10.70
CA ASN A 27 -3.99 8.63 10.37
C ASN A 27 -3.67 9.28 9.02
N SER A 28 -2.43 9.19 8.54
CA SER A 28 -2.04 9.69 7.21
C SER A 28 -2.23 8.64 6.12
N THR A 29 -2.26 7.36 6.51
CA THR A 29 -2.19 6.22 5.59
C THR A 29 -3.56 5.58 5.35
N VAL A 30 -4.49 5.72 6.30
CA VAL A 30 -5.80 5.06 6.27
C VAL A 30 -6.92 6.10 6.25
N SER A 31 -7.78 6.00 5.25
CA SER A 31 -9.06 6.73 5.20
C SER A 31 -10.21 5.77 5.52
N LYS A 32 -10.97 6.06 6.57
CA LYS A 32 -12.18 5.29 6.91
C LYS A 32 -13.36 5.85 6.14
N MET A 33 -13.86 5.09 5.17
CA MET A 33 -15.12 5.42 4.50
C MET A 33 -16.25 4.62 5.12
N GLU A 34 -17.23 5.34 5.64
CA GLU A 34 -18.50 4.78 6.09
C GLU A 34 -19.38 4.55 4.86
N ILE A 35 -19.58 3.29 4.46
CA ILE A 35 -20.52 2.95 3.41
C ILE A 35 -21.80 2.44 4.07
N VAL A 36 -22.89 3.17 3.83
CA VAL A 36 -24.23 2.73 4.21
C VAL A 36 -24.75 1.82 3.10
N GLN A 37 -24.96 0.54 3.41
CA GLN A 37 -25.58 -0.40 2.49
C GLN A 37 -26.97 -0.78 3.02
N ASN A 38 -27.98 -0.72 2.17
CA ASN A 38 -29.31 -1.24 2.49
C ASN A 38 -29.37 -2.73 2.11
N GLU A 39 -29.22 -3.60 3.11
CA GLU A 39 -29.38 -5.05 2.96
C GLU A 39 -30.68 -5.49 3.65
N GLY A 40 -31.64 -6.03 2.89
CA GLY A 40 -32.86 -6.63 3.45
C GLY A 40 -33.77 -5.68 4.23
N GLY A 41 -33.78 -4.38 3.90
CA GLY A 41 -34.58 -3.36 4.59
C GLY A 41 -33.95 -2.78 5.85
N ARG A 42 -32.67 -3.08 6.12
CA ARG A 42 -31.88 -2.47 7.20
C ARG A 42 -30.69 -1.72 6.63
N GLU A 43 -30.45 -0.50 7.13
CA GLU A 43 -29.19 0.21 6.92
C GLU A 43 -28.07 -0.48 7.72
N VAL A 44 -27.13 -1.10 7.01
CA VAL A 44 -25.91 -1.64 7.57
C VAL A 44 -24.78 -0.67 7.27
N LYS A 45 -24.23 -0.06 8.32
CA LYS A 45 -23.00 0.73 8.22
C LYS A 45 -21.80 -0.21 8.25
N ARG A 46 -20.98 -0.19 7.20
CA ARG A 46 -19.67 -0.83 7.19
C ARG A 46 -18.59 0.24 7.08
N SER A 47 -17.69 0.24 8.04
CA SER A 47 -16.43 0.98 7.95
C SER A 47 -15.50 0.21 7.02
N ILE A 48 -15.15 0.80 5.89
CA ILE A 48 -14.16 0.23 4.97
C ILE A 48 -12.89 1.08 5.07
N ASP A 49 -11.80 0.45 5.45
CA ASP A 49 -10.49 1.08 5.48
C ASP A 49 -9.91 1.15 4.06
N PHE A 50 -9.57 2.35 3.62
CA PHE A 50 -8.85 2.62 2.38
C PHE A 50 -7.41 2.96 2.68
N TYR A 51 -6.48 2.21 2.09
CA TYR A 51 -5.05 2.39 2.27
C TYR A 51 -4.47 3.18 1.10
N ASN A 52 -3.63 4.16 1.40
CA ASN A 52 -2.96 4.98 0.39
C ASN A 52 -1.82 4.21 -0.32
N LEU A 53 -1.10 4.89 -1.21
CA LEU A 53 0.02 4.29 -1.94
C LEU A 53 1.17 3.86 -1.03
N ASP A 54 1.47 4.62 0.02
CA ASP A 54 2.57 4.32 0.95
C ASP A 54 2.34 2.99 1.67
N ALA A 55 1.12 2.73 2.15
CA ALA A 55 0.76 1.42 2.69
C ALA A 55 0.95 0.29 1.68
N ILE A 56 0.57 0.49 0.42
CA ILE A 56 0.74 -0.53 -0.63
C ILE A 56 2.23 -0.79 -0.89
N ILE A 57 3.05 0.26 -0.90
CA ILE A 57 4.50 0.17 -1.07
C ILE A 57 5.12 -0.60 0.09
N SER A 58 4.88 -0.19 1.34
CA SER A 58 5.44 -0.83 2.54
C SER A 58 5.05 -2.31 2.63
N VAL A 59 3.78 -2.64 2.37
CA VAL A 59 3.33 -4.04 2.30
C VAL A 59 4.02 -4.79 1.16
N GLY A 60 4.19 -4.15 0.00
CA GLY A 60 4.91 -4.73 -1.14
C GLY A 60 6.36 -5.08 -0.84
N TYR A 61 7.01 -4.35 0.08
CA TYR A 61 8.37 -4.68 0.55
C TYR A 61 8.39 -5.81 1.58
N ARG A 62 7.38 -5.93 2.44
CA ARG A 62 7.30 -6.97 3.48
C ARG A 62 6.72 -8.31 3.02
N VAL A 63 6.00 -8.35 1.90
CA VAL A 63 5.40 -9.58 1.36
C VAL A 63 6.42 -10.42 0.57
N SER A 64 6.52 -11.69 0.92
CA SER A 64 7.27 -12.70 0.16
C SER A 64 6.35 -13.40 -0.84
N SER A 65 6.21 -12.83 -2.04
CA SER A 65 5.49 -13.45 -3.15
C SER A 65 6.12 -13.09 -4.50
N GLN A 66 5.89 -13.90 -5.53
CA GLN A 66 6.41 -13.61 -6.87
C GLN A 66 5.86 -12.28 -7.42
N LYS A 67 4.60 -11.93 -7.10
CA LYS A 67 4.00 -10.63 -7.48
C LYS A 67 4.65 -9.47 -6.74
N ALA A 68 4.92 -9.62 -5.44
CA ALA A 68 5.63 -8.61 -4.66
C ALA A 68 7.08 -8.44 -5.15
N THR A 69 7.77 -9.52 -5.52
CA THR A 69 9.10 -9.45 -6.13
C THR A 69 9.09 -8.66 -7.44
N ARG A 70 8.14 -8.92 -8.34
CA ARG A 70 8.00 -8.15 -9.59
C ARG A 70 7.68 -6.69 -9.33
N PHE A 71 6.83 -6.41 -8.34
CA PHE A 71 6.54 -5.04 -7.90
C PHE A 71 7.80 -4.31 -7.43
N ARG A 72 8.62 -4.94 -6.57
CA ARG A 72 9.89 -4.37 -6.12
C ARG A 72 10.86 -4.13 -7.27
N GLN A 73 11.01 -5.08 -8.19
CA GLN A 73 11.85 -4.92 -9.39
C GLN A 73 11.42 -3.71 -10.23
N TRP A 74 10.11 -3.55 -10.44
CA TRP A 74 9.56 -2.40 -11.14
C TRP A 74 9.80 -1.09 -10.36
N ALA A 75 9.50 -1.05 -9.07
CA ALA A 75 9.69 0.13 -8.22
C ALA A 75 11.16 0.58 -8.19
N THR A 76 12.09 -0.35 -8.00
CA THR A 76 13.54 -0.06 -8.06
C THR A 76 13.96 0.46 -9.43
N LYS A 77 13.42 -0.09 -10.52
CA LYS A 77 13.72 0.41 -11.88
C LYS A 77 13.25 1.85 -12.05
N VAL A 78 12.00 2.13 -11.67
CA VAL A 78 11.41 3.47 -11.76
C VAL A 78 12.21 4.47 -10.93
N LEU A 79 12.52 4.13 -9.67
CA LEU A 79 13.32 4.98 -8.80
C LEU A 79 14.71 5.28 -9.40
N ASN A 80 15.40 4.26 -9.92
CA ASN A 80 16.69 4.43 -10.59
C ASN A 80 16.60 5.33 -11.82
N GLU A 81 15.54 5.21 -12.63
CA GLU A 81 15.32 6.08 -13.78
C GLU A 81 15.08 7.53 -13.36
N TYR A 82 14.29 7.77 -12.30
CA TYR A 82 14.05 9.10 -11.76
C TYR A 82 15.31 9.71 -11.17
N ILE A 83 16.09 8.96 -10.39
CA ILE A 83 17.35 9.45 -9.82
C ILE A 83 18.33 9.78 -10.94
N ARG A 84 18.49 8.91 -11.95
CA ARG A 84 19.36 9.17 -13.10
C ARG A 84 18.91 10.37 -13.91
N LYS A 85 17.63 10.46 -14.28
CA LYS A 85 17.13 11.60 -15.05
C LYS A 85 17.16 12.90 -14.25
N GLY A 86 16.82 12.85 -12.96
CA GLY A 86 16.90 13.99 -12.06
C GLY A 86 18.33 14.49 -11.91
N PHE A 87 19.29 13.58 -11.71
CA PHE A 87 20.71 13.92 -11.62
C PHE A 87 21.26 14.42 -12.96
N VAL A 88 20.91 13.78 -14.08
CA VAL A 88 21.30 14.23 -15.43
C VAL A 88 20.74 15.61 -15.75
N MET A 89 19.54 15.95 -15.30
CA MET A 89 18.98 17.30 -15.48
C MET A 89 19.63 18.35 -14.56
N ASP A 90 20.15 17.95 -13.40
CA ASP A 90 20.83 18.85 -12.47
C ASP A 90 22.32 19.08 -12.83
N ASP A 91 22.96 18.10 -13.49
CA ASP A 91 24.37 18.18 -13.95
C ASP A 91 24.55 19.10 -15.19
N GLU A 92 23.47 19.45 -15.91
CA GLU A 92 23.49 20.37 -17.05
C GLU A 92 23.38 21.87 -16.65
N ARG A 93 23.56 22.21 -15.36
CA ARG A 93 23.50 23.59 -14.84
C ARG A 93 24.85 24.20 -14.47
#